data_AF-A0A7Y0HG81-F1
#
_entry.id   AF-A0A7Y0HG81-F1
#
_cell.length_a   1.000
_cell.length_b   1.000
_cell.length_c   1.000
_cell.angle_alpha   90.00
_cell.angle_beta   90.00
_cell.angle_gamma   90.00
#
_symmetry.space_group_name_H-M   'P 1'
#
loop_
_entity.id
_entity.type
_entity.pdbx_description
1 polymer ?
#
loop_
_entity_poly.entity_id
_entity_poly.type
_entity_poly.pdbx_seq_one_letter_code
_entity_poly.pdbx_strand_id
1 'polypeptide(L)' 'MGNWAMGIFMSIIAILGLFLSSGAADHTMQWVGLLLAGFGIAYNYSLIIRNTGH' A
#
# COMPACT_ATOMS: atom_id res chain seq x y z
N MET A 1 -9.13 -16.99 7.02
CA MET A 1 -9.90 -15.75 6.78
C MET A 1 -9.20 -14.46 7.24
N GLY A 2 -7.94 -14.46 7.73
CA GLY A 2 -7.26 -13.22 8.12
C GLY A 2 -6.53 -12.48 6.98
N ASN A 3 -5.94 -13.22 6.05
CA ASN A 3 -5.06 -12.65 5.02
C ASN A 3 -5.77 -11.75 3.99
N TRP A 4 -7.02 -12.06 3.62
CA TRP A 4 -7.79 -11.23 2.69
C TRP A 4 -8.18 -9.87 3.30
N ALA A 5 -8.58 -9.85 4.57
CA ALA A 5 -8.92 -8.62 5.28
C ALA A 5 -7.70 -7.71 5.41
N MET A 6 -6.54 -8.30 5.73
CA MET A 6 -5.28 -7.56 5.78
C MET A 6 -4.88 -6.99 4.41
N GLY A 7 -5.11 -7.73 3.32
CA GLY A 7 -4.92 -7.23 1.96
C GLY A 7 -5.81 -6.01 1.65
N ILE A 8 -7.08 -6.06 2.02
CA ILE A 8 -8.03 -4.92 1.88
C ILE A 8 -7.52 -3.70 2.66
N PHE A 9 -7.13 -3.87 3.92
CA PHE A 9 -6.58 -2.76 4.72
C PHE A 9 -5.31 -2.17 4.09
N MET A 10 -4.41 -3.02 3.57
CA MET A 10 -3.19 -2.55 2.92
C MET A 10 -3.46 -1.83 1.60
N SER A 11 -4.51 -2.20 0.87
CA SER A 11 -4.97 -1.45 -0.31
C SER A 11 -5.49 -0.06 0.06
N ILE A 12 -6.24 0.06 1.17
CA ILE A 12 -6.71 1.35 1.67
C ILE A 12 -5.52 2.23 2.08
N ILE A 13 -4.56 1.67 2.82
CA ILE A 13 -3.33 2.37 3.21
C ILE A 13 -2.57 2.83 1.97
N ALA A 14 -2.48 2.01 0.93
CA ALA A 14 -1.78 2.37 -0.28
C ALA A 14 -2.42 3.58 -0.99
N ILE A 15 -3.74 3.57 -1.10
CA ILE A 15 -4.52 4.67 -1.67
C ILE A 15 -4.37 5.95 -0.84
N LEU A 16 -4.44 5.85 0.50
CA LEU A 16 -4.21 6.98 1.39
C LEU A 16 -2.79 7.56 1.25
N GLY A 17 -1.78 6.71 1.07
CA GLY A 17 -0.41 7.12 0.77
C GLY A 17 -0.31 7.95 -0.51
N LEU A 18 -1.02 7.54 -1.57
CA LEU A 18 -1.08 8.30 -2.83
C LEU A 18 -1.76 9.66 -2.65
N PHE A 19 -2.88 9.73 -1.91
CA PHE A 19 -3.54 11.00 -1.61
C PHE A 19 -2.65 11.93 -0.78
N LEU A 20 -1.98 11.40 0.24
CA LEU A 20 -1.02 12.14 1.04
C LEU A 20 0.12 12.67 0.18
N SER A 21 0.67 11.84 -0.71
CA SER A 21 1.74 12.26 -1.63
C SER A 21 1.27 13.31 -2.64
N SER A 22 0.01 13.25 -3.08
CA SER A 22 -0.52 14.19 -4.08
C SER A 22 -0.82 15.57 -3.51
N GLY A 23 -1.15 15.66 -2.23
CA GLY A 23 -1.46 16.92 -1.54
C GLY A 23 -0.30 17.50 -0.72
N ALA A 24 0.86 16.83 -0.71
CA ALA A 24 1.99 17.23 0.13
C ALA A 24 2.62 18.53 -0.37
N ALA A 25 2.66 19.54 0.50
CA ALA A 25 3.42 20.77 0.27
C ALA A 25 4.93 20.57 0.46
N ASP A 26 5.31 19.61 1.31
CA ASP A 26 6.70 19.29 1.64
C ASP A 26 7.16 17.99 0.99
N HIS A 27 8.38 18.01 0.43
CA HIS A 27 9.00 16.84 -0.20
C HIS A 27 9.06 15.62 0.72
N THR A 28 9.28 15.81 2.02
CA THR A 28 9.32 14.71 2.98
C THR A 28 7.96 14.00 3.09
N MET A 29 6.86 14.75 3.16
CA MET A 29 5.51 14.17 3.19
C MET A 29 5.17 13.46 1.88
N GLN A 30 5.65 13.99 0.75
CA GLN A 30 5.50 13.35 -0.55
C GLN A 30 6.17 11.96 -0.54
N TRP A 31 7.42 11.87 -0.10
CA TRP A 31 8.15 10.60 0.01
C TRP A 31 7.49 9.63 0.99
N VAL A 32 7.01 10.11 2.14
CA VAL A 32 6.28 9.27 3.10
C VAL A 32 5.02 8.68 2.45
N GLY A 33 4.24 9.49 1.73
CA GLY A 33 3.06 9.02 1.01
C GLY A 33 3.40 7.95 -0.05
N LEU A 34 4.46 8.16 -0.83
CA LEU A 34 4.93 7.18 -1.81
C LEU A 34 5.42 5.87 -1.18
N LEU A 35 6.13 5.95 -0.06
CA LEU A 35 6.58 4.76 0.68
C LEU A 35 5.39 3.98 1.24
N LEU A 36 4.39 4.67 1.77
CA LEU A 36 3.16 4.08 2.28
C LEU A 36 2.37 3.37 1.16
N ALA A 37 2.27 4.04 0.00
CA ALA A 37 1.68 3.50 -1.22
C ALA A 37 2.41 2.23 -1.69
N GLY A 38 3.73 2.33 -1.84
CA GLY A 38 4.57 1.22 -2.28
C GLY A 38 4.50 0.02 -1.35
N PHE A 39 4.48 0.25 -0.03
CA PHE A 39 4.40 -0.83 0.96
C PHE A 39 3.08 -1.59 0.86
N GLY A 40 1.93 -0.91 0.79
CA GLY A 40 0.64 -1.56 0.68
C GLY A 40 0.47 -2.35 -0.63
N ILE A 41 1.03 -1.84 -1.74
CA ILE A 41 1.07 -2.54 -3.02
C ILE A 41 1.95 -3.79 -2.93
N ALA A 42 3.18 -3.67 -2.39
CA ALA A 42 4.11 -4.78 -2.24
C ALA A 42 3.53 -5.89 -1.35
N TYR A 43 2.86 -5.53 -0.27
CA TYR A 43 2.18 -6.49 0.60
C TYR A 43 1.11 -7.28 -0.17
N ASN A 44 0.22 -6.59 -0.89
CA ASN A 44 -0.82 -7.24 -1.68
C ASN A 44 -0.24 -8.12 -2.79
N TYR A 45 0.82 -7.67 -3.45
CA TYR A 45 1.53 -8.48 -4.45
C TYR A 45 2.10 -9.77 -3.84
N SER A 46 2.70 -9.68 -2.64
CA SER A 46 3.20 -10.86 -1.92
C SER A 46 2.07 -11.83 -1.52
N LEU A 47 0.90 -11.32 -1.15
CA LEU A 47 -0.28 -12.15 -0.89
C LEU A 47 -0.79 -12.85 -2.14
N ILE A 48 -0.81 -12.15 -3.28
CA ILE A 48 -1.19 -12.73 -4.57
C ILE A 48 -0.24 -13.86 -4.91
N ILE A 49 1.08 -13.63 -4.89
CA ILE A 49 2.08 -14.67 -5.19
C ILE A 49 1.90 -15.88 -4.28
N ARG A 50 1.71 -15.69 -2.97
CA ARG A 50 1.52 -16.82 -2.04
C ARG A 50 0.25 -17.63 -2.30
N ASN A 51 -0.77 -17.01 -2.88
CA ASN A 51 -2.07 -17.67 -3.13
C ASN A 51 -2.22 -18.18 -4.57
N THR A 52 -1.40 -17.70 -5.52
CA THR A 52 -1.43 -18.11 -6.95
C THR A 52 -0.16 -18.82 -7.42
N GLY A 53 0.92 -18.77 -6.65
CA GLY A 53 2.13 -19.54 -6.92
C GLY A 53 1.87 -21.02 -6.65
N HIS A 54 1.72 -21.79 -7.73
CA HIS A 54 1.83 -23.24 -7.75
C HIS A 54 3.26 -23.68 -7.46
#